data_AF-A0A957MTX3-F1
#
_entry.id   AF-A0A957MTX3-F1
#
_cell.length_a   1.000
_cell.length_b   1.000
_cell.length_c   1.000
_cell.angle_alpha   90.00
_cell.angle_beta   90.00
_cell.angle_gamma   90.00
#
_symmetry.space_group_name_H-M   'P 1'
#
loop_
_entity.id
_entity.type
_entity.pdbx_description
1 polymer ?
#
loop_
_entity_poly.entity_id
_entity_poly.type
_entity_poly.pdbx_seq_one_letter_code
_entity_poly.pdbx_strand_id
1 'polypeptide(L)'
;GSEDLAGGDEGAPDSETGAAEVPAITLAAAGALSVPGLDAWANYGWQAPVDFGDCPAGVDARTPASLDGDLFADTFAADPAGAPRLSFAADLLPGEYALLVCGCAPAYGDGERASAPSGNQALFAGIDGVAFLDETGVPVQVTGFADTPGFTWQALPALEGGPALVTVPEEGASSVDLWMADDGVLVSGVRVVPVAALADAVASTGQACVGGE
;
A
#
# COMPACT_ATOMS: atom_id res chain seq x y z
N GLY A 1 5.38 78.24 10.54
CA GLY A 1 5.14 77.44 9.34
C GLY A 1 5.62 76.06 9.69
N SER A 2 4.68 75.14 9.89
CA SER A 2 4.93 73.72 10.09
C SER A 2 5.09 73.05 8.73
N GLU A 3 6.08 72.16 8.60
CA GLU A 3 6.16 71.19 7.52
C GLU A 3 6.47 69.83 8.17
N ASP A 4 5.41 69.05 8.38
CA ASP A 4 5.45 67.64 8.74
C ASP A 4 5.74 66.81 7.47
N LEU A 5 6.82 66.04 7.47
CA LEU A 5 7.09 65.01 6.46
C LEU A 5 6.72 63.64 7.05
N ALA A 6 5.52 63.19 6.75
CA ALA A 6 5.10 61.81 6.92
C ALA A 6 5.65 60.97 5.75
N GLY A 7 6.68 60.17 6.01
CA GLY A 7 7.11 59.09 5.12
C GLY A 7 6.28 57.85 5.43
N GLY A 8 5.40 57.47 4.51
CA GLY A 8 4.72 56.18 4.53
C GLY A 8 5.70 55.08 4.11
N ASP A 9 5.86 54.08 4.96
CA ASP A 9 6.47 52.81 4.60
C ASP A 9 5.33 51.85 4.26
N GLU A 10 5.17 51.58 2.96
CA GLU A 10 4.24 50.59 2.42
C GLU A 10 4.70 49.21 2.86
N GLY A 11 4.07 48.67 3.91
CA GLY A 11 4.19 47.26 4.26
C GLY A 11 3.75 46.40 3.10
N ALA A 12 4.69 45.68 2.50
CA ALA A 12 4.41 44.62 1.55
C ALA A 12 3.54 43.56 2.24
N PRO A 13 2.46 43.06 1.59
CA PRO A 13 1.75 41.92 2.14
C PRO A 13 2.64 40.70 2.01
N ASP A 14 3.12 40.19 3.16
CA ASP A 14 3.61 38.83 3.31
C ASP A 14 2.54 37.88 2.76
N SER A 15 2.72 37.45 1.52
CA SER A 15 1.94 36.39 0.93
C SER A 15 2.54 35.06 1.40
N GLU A 16 2.38 34.78 2.69
CA GLU A 16 2.36 33.40 3.18
C GLU A 16 1.12 32.75 2.57
N THR A 17 1.27 32.30 1.33
CA THR A 17 0.33 31.37 0.72
C THR A 17 0.60 30.06 1.44
N GLY A 18 -0.11 29.83 2.55
CA GLY A 18 -0.07 28.57 3.27
C GLY A 18 -0.41 27.47 2.28
N ALA A 19 0.59 26.71 1.84
CA ALA A 19 0.38 25.52 1.07
C ALA A 19 -0.51 24.61 1.92
N ALA A 20 -1.75 24.39 1.48
CA ALA A 20 -2.65 23.48 2.16
C ALA A 20 -1.96 22.10 2.20
N GLU A 21 -1.67 21.62 3.40
CA GLU A 21 -1.03 20.32 3.59
C GLU A 21 -1.97 19.24 3.08
N VAL A 22 -1.52 18.45 2.10
CA VAL A 22 -2.29 17.30 1.59
C VAL A 22 -2.20 16.19 2.64
N PRO A 23 -3.33 15.71 3.19
CA PRO A 23 -3.29 14.66 4.19
C PRO A 23 -3.06 13.28 3.56
N ALA A 24 -2.59 12.32 4.35
CA ALA A 24 -2.56 10.92 3.95
C ALA A 24 -3.98 10.36 3.79
N ILE A 25 -4.16 9.46 2.81
CA ILE A 25 -5.43 8.80 2.53
C ILE A 25 -5.31 7.33 2.93
N THR A 26 -6.27 6.80 3.68
CA THR A 26 -6.36 5.36 3.99
C THR A 26 -7.55 4.75 3.26
N LEU A 27 -7.30 3.67 2.54
CA LEU A 27 -8.23 2.97 1.66
C LEU A 27 -8.41 1.53 2.18
N ALA A 28 -9.64 1.14 2.50
CA ALA A 28 -9.94 -0.19 3.03
C ALA A 28 -10.11 -1.23 1.91
N ALA A 29 -9.62 -2.46 2.13
CA ALA A 29 -9.71 -3.56 1.17
C ALA A 29 -11.15 -3.99 0.87
N ALA A 30 -12.09 -3.71 1.78
CA ALA A 30 -13.52 -3.92 1.58
C ALA A 30 -14.07 -3.18 0.35
N GLY A 31 -13.54 -1.97 0.07
CA GLY A 31 -13.99 -1.10 -1.02
C GLY A 31 -13.19 -1.28 -2.32
N ALA A 32 -12.19 -2.15 -2.34
CA ALA A 32 -11.34 -2.35 -3.50
C ALA A 32 -11.96 -3.30 -4.53
N LEU A 33 -11.67 -3.04 -5.81
CA LEU A 33 -12.05 -3.90 -6.92
C LEU A 33 -11.05 -5.05 -7.08
N SER A 34 -11.55 -6.29 -7.02
CA SER A 34 -10.76 -7.47 -7.36
C SER A 34 -10.77 -7.70 -8.87
N VAL A 35 -9.59 -7.67 -9.47
CA VAL A 35 -9.34 -7.98 -10.88
C VAL A 35 -8.71 -9.38 -10.94
N PRO A 36 -9.30 -10.33 -11.68
CA PRO A 36 -8.78 -11.71 -11.75
C PRO A 36 -7.42 -11.75 -12.46
N GLY A 37 -6.65 -12.80 -12.17
CA GLY A 37 -5.42 -13.07 -12.91
C GLY A 37 -5.71 -13.47 -14.37
N LEU A 38 -4.68 -13.37 -15.21
CA LEU A 38 -4.71 -13.72 -16.62
C LEU A 38 -3.72 -14.85 -16.92
N ASP A 39 -3.94 -15.56 -18.01
CA ASP A 39 -3.04 -16.60 -18.51
C ASP A 39 -2.63 -17.62 -17.43
N ALA A 40 -1.36 -17.65 -17.05
CA ALA A 40 -0.82 -18.54 -16.02
C ALA A 40 -1.46 -18.34 -14.63
N TRP A 41 -2.10 -17.18 -14.42
CA TRP A 41 -2.76 -16.78 -13.18
C TRP A 41 -4.29 -16.80 -13.28
N ALA A 42 -4.86 -17.34 -14.35
CA ALA A 42 -6.31 -17.32 -14.59
C ALA A 42 -7.12 -18.07 -13.51
N ASN A 43 -6.49 -18.96 -12.75
CA ASN A 43 -7.09 -19.67 -11.62
C ASN A 43 -6.76 -19.02 -10.26
N TYR A 44 -6.24 -17.79 -10.23
CA TYR A 44 -5.99 -17.03 -9.00
C TYR A 44 -6.82 -15.75 -8.95
N GLY A 45 -7.18 -15.33 -7.75
CA GLY A 45 -7.98 -14.14 -7.51
C GLY A 45 -7.89 -13.65 -6.06
N TRP A 46 -8.31 -12.41 -5.86
CA TRP A 46 -8.48 -11.86 -4.52
C TRP A 46 -9.83 -12.27 -3.95
N GLN A 47 -9.81 -12.87 -2.77
CA GLN A 47 -11.01 -13.38 -2.11
C GLN A 47 -11.06 -13.01 -0.63
N ALA A 48 -12.22 -13.20 0.00
CA ALA A 48 -12.31 -13.09 1.45
C ALA A 48 -11.43 -14.16 2.10
N PRO A 49 -10.65 -13.82 3.14
CA PRO A 49 -9.80 -14.77 3.80
C PRO A 49 -10.64 -15.78 4.57
N VAL A 50 -10.08 -16.98 4.70
CA VAL A 50 -10.55 -17.97 5.65
C VAL A 50 -9.79 -17.74 6.95
N ASP A 51 -10.44 -17.91 8.11
CA ASP A 51 -9.80 -17.77 9.41
C ASP A 51 -8.70 -18.82 9.59
N PHE A 52 -7.45 -18.36 9.66
CA PHE A 52 -6.29 -19.19 9.96
C PHE A 52 -5.28 -18.44 10.81
N GLY A 53 -5.01 -18.96 12.02
CA GLY A 53 -3.90 -18.53 12.86
C GLY A 53 -4.02 -17.09 13.41
N ASP A 54 -2.91 -16.36 13.32
CA ASP A 54 -2.67 -15.08 14.04
C ASP A 54 -3.15 -13.83 13.27
N CYS A 55 -3.73 -14.01 12.08
CA CYS A 55 -4.32 -12.94 11.27
C CYS A 55 -5.85 -13.02 11.36
N PRO A 56 -6.53 -12.18 12.17
CA PRO A 56 -7.98 -12.28 12.34
C PRO A 56 -8.73 -11.92 11.03
N ALA A 57 -9.65 -12.77 10.55
CA ALA A 57 -10.38 -12.50 9.31
C ALA A 57 -11.45 -11.39 9.44
N GLY A 58 -11.79 -10.97 10.67
CA GLY A 58 -12.84 -10.00 10.96
C GLY A 58 -12.58 -8.55 10.55
N VAL A 59 -11.52 -8.27 9.77
CA VAL A 59 -11.09 -6.91 9.39
C VAL A 59 -11.35 -6.58 7.91
N ASP A 60 -12.34 -7.25 7.29
CA ASP A 60 -12.66 -7.12 5.86
C ASP A 60 -11.43 -7.24 4.94
N ALA A 61 -10.49 -8.10 5.35
CA ALA A 61 -9.27 -8.33 4.58
C ALA A 61 -9.56 -9.07 3.27
N ARG A 62 -8.59 -9.02 2.36
CA ARG A 62 -8.56 -9.78 1.12
C ARG A 62 -7.26 -10.55 1.05
N THR A 63 -7.30 -11.75 0.49
CA THR A 63 -6.12 -12.57 0.24
C THR A 63 -6.07 -13.01 -1.22
N PRO A 64 -4.92 -12.91 -1.90
CA PRO A 64 -4.75 -13.49 -3.21
C PRO A 64 -4.48 -14.99 -3.06
N ALA A 65 -5.20 -15.81 -3.82
CA ALA A 65 -5.12 -17.26 -3.69
C ALA A 65 -5.69 -17.95 -4.92
N SER A 66 -5.50 -19.27 -5.00
CA SER A 66 -6.20 -20.09 -5.97
C SER A 66 -7.72 -19.93 -5.79
N LEU A 67 -8.47 -19.90 -6.89
CA LEU A 67 -9.93 -19.83 -6.90
C LEU A 67 -10.59 -21.08 -6.29
N ASP A 68 -9.84 -22.17 -6.16
CA ASP A 68 -10.26 -23.36 -5.42
C ASP A 68 -10.05 -23.21 -3.89
N GLY A 69 -9.46 -22.09 -3.44
CA GLY A 69 -9.23 -21.76 -2.04
C GLY A 69 -7.98 -22.39 -1.43
N ASP A 70 -7.11 -22.99 -2.22
CA ASP A 70 -5.85 -23.57 -1.72
C ASP A 70 -4.83 -22.46 -1.40
N LEU A 71 -4.43 -22.41 -0.11
CA LEU A 71 -3.48 -21.45 0.46
C LEU A 71 -2.16 -22.14 0.87
N PHE A 72 -2.01 -23.42 0.55
CA PHE A 72 -0.84 -24.23 0.88
C PHE A 72 0.11 -24.40 -0.32
N ALA A 73 -0.20 -23.76 -1.44
CA ALA A 73 0.54 -23.93 -2.67
C ALA A 73 1.88 -23.18 -2.66
N ASP A 74 2.04 -22.19 -1.77
CA ASP A 74 3.20 -21.29 -1.68
C ASP A 74 3.55 -20.74 -3.07
N THR A 75 2.50 -20.29 -3.78
CA THR A 75 2.63 -19.90 -5.18
C THR A 75 3.20 -18.50 -5.28
N PHE A 76 4.27 -18.39 -6.05
CA PHE A 76 4.98 -17.13 -6.24
C PHE A 76 4.89 -16.58 -7.66
N ALA A 77 4.41 -15.35 -7.79
CA ALA A 77 4.47 -14.56 -9.01
C ALA A 77 5.75 -13.71 -9.04
N ALA A 78 6.63 -13.99 -10.00
CA ALA A 78 7.88 -13.23 -10.19
C ALA A 78 7.68 -11.85 -10.84
N ASP A 79 6.51 -11.60 -11.44
CA ASP A 79 6.16 -10.38 -12.16
C ASP A 79 4.66 -10.08 -11.92
N PRO A 80 4.27 -8.83 -11.62
CA PRO A 80 2.86 -8.44 -11.52
C PRO A 80 2.07 -8.60 -12.82
N ALA A 81 2.72 -8.72 -13.98
CA ALA A 81 2.03 -8.88 -15.25
C ALA A 81 1.12 -10.13 -15.25
N GLY A 82 -0.19 -9.89 -15.35
CA GLY A 82 -1.21 -10.94 -15.35
C GLY A 82 -1.52 -11.52 -13.96
N ALA A 83 -0.79 -11.18 -12.90
CA ALA A 83 -1.13 -11.59 -11.54
C ALA A 83 -2.47 -10.97 -11.10
N PRO A 84 -3.28 -11.65 -10.26
CA PRO A 84 -4.53 -11.07 -9.77
C PRO A 84 -4.24 -9.78 -8.98
N ARG A 85 -5.12 -8.79 -9.16
CA ARG A 85 -4.90 -7.42 -8.65
C ARG A 85 -6.06 -6.95 -7.79
N LEU A 86 -5.75 -6.22 -6.72
CA LEU A 86 -6.69 -5.50 -5.89
C LEU A 86 -6.50 -3.99 -6.15
N SER A 87 -7.54 -3.33 -6.63
CA SER A 87 -7.48 -1.95 -7.14
C SER A 87 -8.34 -1.01 -6.29
N PHE A 88 -7.72 0.02 -5.72
CA PHE A 88 -8.35 1.00 -4.84
C PHE A 88 -8.49 2.32 -5.59
N ALA A 89 -9.70 2.85 -5.71
CA ALA A 89 -9.91 4.17 -6.30
C ALA A 89 -9.50 5.26 -5.29
N ALA A 90 -8.76 6.26 -5.76
CA ALA A 90 -8.40 7.45 -4.99
C ALA A 90 -8.38 8.68 -5.90
N ASP A 91 -8.86 9.81 -5.39
CA ASP A 91 -8.62 11.10 -6.04
C ASP A 91 -7.31 11.69 -5.50
N LEU A 92 -6.29 11.78 -6.35
CA LEU A 92 -4.94 12.21 -5.97
C LEU A 92 -4.62 13.56 -6.62
N LEU A 93 -3.89 14.39 -5.88
CA LEU A 93 -3.28 15.62 -6.41
C LEU A 93 -1.91 15.29 -7.04
N PRO A 94 -1.38 16.15 -7.93
CA PRO A 94 -0.02 15.99 -8.42
C PRO A 94 0.99 16.03 -7.27
N GLY A 95 1.95 15.12 -7.27
CA GLY A 95 2.96 15.06 -6.23
C GLY A 95 3.64 13.71 -6.10
N GLU A 96 4.50 13.59 -5.09
CA GLU A 96 5.17 12.35 -4.74
C GLU A 96 4.51 11.71 -3.51
N TYR A 97 4.28 10.41 -3.59
CA TYR A 97 3.59 9.65 -2.57
C TYR A 97 4.35 8.37 -2.24
N ALA A 98 4.33 8.00 -0.96
CA ALA A 98 4.70 6.69 -0.50
C ALA A 98 3.46 5.81 -0.35
N LEU A 99 3.63 4.51 -0.59
CA LEU A 99 2.60 3.51 -0.39
C LEU A 99 2.93 2.66 0.82
N LEU A 100 2.01 2.58 1.77
CA LEU A 100 2.06 1.66 2.90
C LEU A 100 0.89 0.68 2.79
N VAL A 101 1.15 -0.59 3.00
CA VAL A 101 0.13 -1.65 2.97
C VAL A 101 -0.07 -2.16 4.37
N CYS A 102 -1.33 -2.26 4.80
CA CYS A 102 -1.71 -2.90 6.04
C CYS A 102 -1.98 -4.36 5.75
N GLY A 103 -1.05 -5.23 6.16
CA GLY A 103 -1.10 -6.65 5.83
C GLY A 103 -0.60 -7.56 6.95
N CYS A 104 -0.89 -8.84 6.81
CA CYS A 104 -0.53 -9.89 7.75
C CYS A 104 -0.12 -11.14 6.96
N ALA A 105 0.98 -11.78 7.36
CA ALA A 105 1.42 -13.05 6.79
C ALA A 105 1.09 -14.20 7.74
N PRO A 106 0.00 -14.95 7.50
CA PRO A 106 -0.39 -16.04 8.37
C PRO A 106 0.51 -17.26 8.20
N ALA A 107 0.55 -18.10 9.24
CA ALA A 107 0.95 -19.49 9.11
C ALA A 107 -0.30 -20.34 8.84
N TYR A 108 -0.35 -21.00 7.69
CA TYR A 108 -1.43 -21.93 7.38
C TYR A 108 -1.03 -23.35 7.76
N GLY A 109 -1.96 -24.10 8.38
CA GLY A 109 -1.75 -25.51 8.72
C GLY A 109 -3.06 -26.26 8.84
N ASP A 110 -3.19 -27.39 8.14
CA ASP A 110 -4.34 -28.31 8.28
C ASP A 110 -3.96 -29.64 8.99
N GLY A 111 -2.71 -29.73 9.45
CA GLY A 111 -2.13 -30.91 10.12
C GLY A 111 -1.40 -31.87 9.18
N GLU A 112 -1.70 -31.84 7.88
CA GLU A 112 -1.00 -32.61 6.85
C GLU A 112 -0.12 -31.72 5.97
N ARG A 113 -0.57 -30.49 5.73
CA ARG A 113 0.11 -29.45 4.97
C ARG A 113 0.38 -28.25 5.87
N ALA A 114 1.43 -27.52 5.54
CA ALA A 114 1.78 -26.28 6.20
C ALA A 114 2.36 -25.31 5.17
N SER A 115 2.00 -24.04 5.31
CA SER A 115 2.61 -22.92 4.62
C SER A 115 3.13 -21.95 5.68
N ALA A 116 4.41 -21.59 5.57
CA ALA A 116 5.06 -20.72 6.53
C ALA A 116 4.76 -19.25 6.21
N PRO A 117 4.71 -18.34 7.21
CA PRO A 117 4.52 -16.91 6.98
C PRO A 117 5.47 -16.32 5.93
N SER A 118 6.70 -16.83 5.83
CA SER A 118 7.69 -16.36 4.87
C SER A 118 7.33 -16.61 3.40
N GLY A 119 6.37 -17.51 3.13
CA GLY A 119 5.80 -17.76 1.80
C GLY A 119 4.44 -17.09 1.58
N ASN A 120 3.96 -16.28 2.53
CA ASN A 120 2.66 -15.59 2.49
C ASN A 120 2.80 -14.10 2.77
N GLN A 121 3.86 -13.45 2.28
CA GLN A 121 4.25 -12.11 2.77
C GLN A 121 4.63 -11.11 1.68
N ALA A 122 4.57 -11.46 0.41
CA ALA A 122 4.98 -10.55 -0.66
C ALA A 122 3.81 -10.07 -1.50
N LEU A 123 3.85 -8.78 -1.86
CA LEU A 123 2.95 -8.14 -2.82
C LEU A 123 3.74 -7.20 -3.72
N PHE A 124 3.30 -6.99 -4.95
CA PHE A 124 3.70 -5.81 -5.72
C PHE A 124 2.72 -4.67 -5.47
N ALA A 125 3.17 -3.43 -5.57
CA ALA A 125 2.33 -2.25 -5.43
C ALA A 125 2.65 -1.19 -6.49
N GLY A 126 1.69 -0.31 -6.77
CA GLY A 126 1.81 0.69 -7.84
C GLY A 126 0.59 1.59 -7.96
N ILE A 127 0.62 2.46 -8.96
CA ILE A 127 -0.45 3.43 -9.25
C ILE A 127 -0.82 3.33 -10.73
N ASP A 128 -2.11 3.49 -11.03
CA ASP A 128 -2.70 3.51 -12.38
C ASP A 128 -2.36 2.28 -13.22
N GLY A 129 -2.34 1.12 -12.57
CA GLY A 129 -2.02 -0.17 -13.19
C GLY A 129 -0.54 -0.38 -13.49
N VAL A 130 0.34 0.53 -13.06
CA VAL A 130 1.79 0.42 -13.24
C VAL A 130 2.43 0.08 -11.90
N ALA A 131 2.98 -1.13 -11.81
CA ALA A 131 3.74 -1.56 -10.65
C ALA A 131 5.03 -0.75 -10.52
N PHE A 132 5.45 -0.49 -9.29
CA PHE A 132 6.72 0.17 -9.03
C PHE A 132 7.88 -0.75 -9.41
N LEU A 133 8.82 -0.19 -10.17
CA LEU A 133 10.05 -0.85 -10.59
C LEU A 133 11.24 -0.15 -9.94
N ASP A 134 12.26 -0.91 -9.58
CA ASP A 134 13.53 -0.35 -9.15
C ASP A 134 14.32 0.25 -10.33
N GLU A 135 15.50 0.81 -10.05
CA GLU A 135 16.38 1.41 -11.07
C GLU A 135 16.86 0.42 -12.14
N THR A 136 16.76 -0.89 -11.88
CA THR A 136 17.10 -1.96 -12.82
C THR A 136 15.91 -2.40 -13.67
N GLY A 137 14.72 -1.84 -13.42
CA GLY A 137 13.47 -2.21 -14.09
C GLY A 137 12.83 -3.47 -13.51
N VAL A 138 13.23 -3.91 -12.31
CA VAL A 138 12.68 -5.09 -11.64
C VAL A 138 11.55 -4.68 -10.70
N PRO A 139 10.38 -5.36 -10.74
CA PRO A 139 9.29 -5.10 -9.80
C PRO A 139 9.72 -5.26 -8.35
N VAL A 140 9.42 -4.26 -7.52
CA VAL A 140 9.76 -4.29 -6.09
C VAL A 140 8.60 -4.84 -5.28
N GLN A 141 8.92 -5.68 -4.30
CA GLN A 141 7.94 -6.29 -3.41
C GLN A 141 7.80 -5.51 -2.11
N VAL A 142 6.57 -5.33 -1.65
CA VAL A 142 6.25 -5.04 -0.26
C VAL A 142 6.36 -6.35 0.51
N THR A 143 7.22 -6.40 1.53
CA THR A 143 7.48 -7.58 2.37
C THR A 143 7.53 -7.19 3.85
N GLY A 144 7.91 -8.13 4.75
CA GLY A 144 8.07 -7.88 6.18
C GLY A 144 6.82 -8.17 7.02
N PHE A 145 5.71 -8.57 6.41
CA PHE A 145 4.50 -8.97 7.14
C PHE A 145 4.70 -10.22 8.01
N ALA A 146 5.70 -11.06 7.71
CA ALA A 146 6.02 -12.24 8.50
C ALA A 146 6.82 -11.92 9.78
N ASP A 147 7.39 -10.72 9.90
CA ASP A 147 8.28 -10.36 10.99
C ASP A 147 7.53 -10.06 12.29
N THR A 148 6.25 -9.69 12.19
CA THR A 148 5.40 -9.32 13.32
C THR A 148 4.02 -9.98 13.21
N PRO A 149 3.51 -10.63 14.27
CA PRO A 149 2.15 -11.17 14.27
C PRO A 149 1.09 -10.07 14.11
N GLY A 150 0.02 -10.40 13.38
CA GLY A 150 -1.11 -9.48 13.15
C GLY A 150 -0.88 -8.51 12.00
N PHE A 151 -1.88 -7.67 11.74
CA PHE A 151 -1.81 -6.71 10.65
C PHE A 151 -0.89 -5.54 11.01
N THR A 152 0.15 -5.33 10.21
CA THR A 152 1.10 -4.23 10.36
C THR A 152 1.22 -3.40 9.09
N TRP A 153 1.58 -2.13 9.23
CA TRP A 153 1.94 -1.28 8.10
C TRP A 153 3.33 -1.68 7.57
N GLN A 154 3.42 -2.01 6.29
CA GLN A 154 4.70 -2.18 5.59
C GLN A 154 4.77 -1.20 4.42
N ALA A 155 5.89 -0.51 4.28
CA ALA A 155 6.10 0.42 3.17
C ALA A 155 6.62 -0.32 1.95
N LEU A 156 6.20 0.12 0.75
CA LEU A 156 6.91 -0.24 -0.48
C LEU A 156 8.35 0.27 -0.38
N PRO A 157 9.38 -0.59 -0.43
CA PRO A 157 10.75 -0.18 -0.12
C PRO A 157 11.44 0.48 -1.32
N ALA A 158 12.31 1.45 -1.04
CA ALA A 158 13.30 1.95 -1.99
C ALA A 158 14.60 1.12 -1.88
N LEU A 159 15.38 1.06 -2.97
CA LEU A 159 16.68 0.37 -2.98
C LEU A 159 17.66 0.91 -1.94
N GLU A 160 17.67 2.23 -1.73
CA GLU A 160 18.58 2.90 -0.79
C GLU A 160 18.09 2.87 0.66
N GLY A 161 16.95 2.22 0.91
CA GLY A 161 16.27 2.17 2.21
C GLY A 161 15.17 3.21 2.37
N GLY A 162 14.24 2.94 3.28
CA GLY A 162 13.02 3.73 3.46
C GLY A 162 11.97 3.45 2.36
N PRO A 163 10.87 4.22 2.33
CA PRO A 163 9.82 4.04 1.34
C PRO A 163 10.21 4.53 -0.05
N ALA A 164 9.80 3.79 -1.08
CA ALA A 164 9.77 4.26 -2.45
C ALA A 164 8.76 5.41 -2.62
N LEU A 165 9.10 6.34 -3.51
CA LEU A 165 8.21 7.44 -3.91
C LEU A 165 7.67 7.18 -5.31
N VAL A 166 6.35 7.31 -5.46
CA VAL A 166 5.64 7.22 -6.72
C VAL A 166 5.14 8.62 -7.09
N THR A 167 5.43 9.05 -8.31
CA THR A 167 4.99 10.35 -8.82
C THR A 167 3.60 10.25 -9.44
N VAL A 168 2.69 11.09 -9.00
CA VAL A 168 1.40 11.36 -9.64
C VAL A 168 1.53 12.68 -10.41
N PRO A 169 1.45 12.67 -11.75
CA PRO A 169 1.75 13.86 -12.56
C PRO A 169 0.59 14.85 -12.66
N GLU A 170 -0.64 14.38 -12.54
CA GLU A 170 -1.85 15.17 -12.77
C GLU A 170 -2.87 14.93 -11.66
N GLU A 171 -3.73 15.91 -11.43
CA GLU A 171 -4.85 15.77 -10.50
C GLU A 171 -5.93 14.87 -11.10
N GLY A 172 -6.49 13.97 -10.30
CA GLY A 172 -7.72 13.29 -10.65
C GLY A 172 -7.86 11.90 -10.05
N ALA A 173 -8.79 11.15 -10.64
CA ALA A 173 -9.04 9.76 -10.29
C ALA A 173 -7.85 8.89 -10.71
N SER A 174 -7.19 8.30 -9.71
CA SER A 174 -6.14 7.30 -9.87
C SER A 174 -6.58 5.98 -9.23
N SER A 175 -5.91 4.89 -9.62
CA SER A 175 -5.98 3.63 -8.89
C SER A 175 -4.68 3.37 -8.13
N VAL A 176 -4.78 2.94 -6.89
CA VAL A 176 -3.67 2.30 -6.19
C VAL A 176 -3.89 0.81 -6.33
N ASP A 177 -2.86 0.09 -6.77
CA ASP A 177 -2.98 -1.29 -7.18
C ASP A 177 -2.02 -2.17 -6.39
N LEU A 178 -2.53 -3.30 -5.89
CA LEU A 178 -1.73 -4.36 -5.28
C LEU A 178 -1.85 -5.61 -6.13
N TRP A 179 -0.74 -6.25 -6.46
CA TRP A 179 -0.73 -7.53 -7.17
C TRP A 179 -0.16 -8.61 -6.25
N MET A 180 -0.67 -9.83 -6.43
CA MET A 180 -0.11 -11.01 -5.80
C MET A 180 1.37 -11.16 -6.19
N ALA A 181 2.25 -11.29 -5.19
CA ALA A 181 3.60 -11.82 -5.37
C ALA A 181 3.69 -13.19 -4.68
N ASP A 182 3.25 -13.29 -3.43
CA ASP A 182 2.92 -14.55 -2.78
C ASP A 182 1.39 -14.73 -2.73
N ASP A 183 0.90 -15.97 -2.77
CA ASP A 183 -0.46 -16.27 -2.30
C ASP A 183 -0.54 -16.17 -0.77
N GLY A 184 -1.75 -16.11 -0.22
CA GLY A 184 -1.96 -16.26 1.22
C GLY A 184 -1.63 -15.06 2.10
N VAL A 185 -1.03 -13.99 1.59
CA VAL A 185 -0.94 -12.73 2.33
C VAL A 185 -2.35 -12.15 2.55
N LEU A 186 -2.64 -11.62 3.75
CA LEU A 186 -3.89 -10.90 4.02
C LEU A 186 -3.63 -9.40 3.96
N VAL A 187 -4.51 -8.67 3.27
CA VAL A 187 -4.47 -7.20 3.16
C VAL A 187 -5.79 -6.62 3.65
N SER A 188 -5.75 -5.71 4.62
CA SER A 188 -6.95 -4.98 5.07
C SER A 188 -7.03 -3.55 4.53
N GLY A 189 -5.92 -2.98 4.04
CA GLY A 189 -5.96 -1.67 3.39
C GLY A 189 -4.61 -1.15 2.93
N VAL A 190 -4.66 0.04 2.32
CA VAL A 190 -3.50 0.79 1.83
C VAL A 190 -3.57 2.21 2.36
N ARG A 191 -2.42 2.80 2.65
CA ARG A 191 -2.28 4.22 2.93
C ARG A 191 -1.40 4.86 1.86
N VAL A 192 -1.92 5.93 1.26
CA VAL A 192 -1.22 6.78 0.30
C VAL A 192 -0.77 8.02 1.05
N VAL A 193 0.54 8.21 1.16
CA VAL A 193 1.13 9.24 2.02
C VAL A 193 1.88 10.25 1.17
N PRO A 194 1.45 11.51 1.10
CA PRO A 194 2.20 12.57 0.45
C PRO A 194 3.58 12.72 1.10
N VAL A 195 4.61 13.03 0.30
CA VAL A 195 6.00 13.18 0.81
C VAL A 195 6.10 14.16 1.99
N ALA A 196 5.27 15.20 2.02
CA ALA A 196 5.21 16.18 3.11
C ALA A 196 4.80 15.56 4.46
N ALA A 197 4.01 14.49 4.46
CA ALA A 197 3.54 13.77 5.64
C ALA A 197 4.33 12.46 5.90
N LEU A 198 5.42 12.23 5.15
CA LEU A 198 6.10 10.93 5.16
C LEU A 198 6.81 10.62 6.47
N ALA A 199 7.38 11.62 7.14
CA ALA A 199 8.13 11.42 8.36
C ALA A 199 7.32 10.70 9.45
N ASP A 200 6.06 11.10 9.63
CA ASP A 200 5.16 10.48 10.61
C ASP A 200 4.70 9.09 10.16
N ALA A 201 4.49 8.89 8.85
CA ALA A 201 4.07 7.60 8.33
C ALA A 201 5.17 6.52 8.42
N VAL A 202 6.43 6.88 8.18
CA VAL A 202 7.55 5.92 8.30
C VAL A 202 7.72 5.43 9.74
N ALA A 203 7.43 6.29 10.72
CA ALA A 203 7.41 5.88 12.13
C ALA A 203 6.34 4.81 12.43
N SER A 204 5.32 4.68 11.56
CA SER A 204 4.27 3.67 11.68
C SER A 204 4.57 2.33 10.99
N THR A 205 5.67 2.22 10.23
CA THR A 205 6.08 0.93 9.65
C THR A 205 6.37 -0.09 10.76
N GLY A 206 5.83 -1.30 10.60
CA GLY A 206 5.86 -2.37 11.60
C GLY A 206 4.89 -2.18 12.77
N GLN A 207 4.17 -1.06 12.86
CA GLN A 207 3.14 -0.86 13.87
C GLN A 207 1.83 -1.53 13.44
N ALA A 208 1.04 -1.95 14.43
CA ALA A 208 -0.28 -2.50 14.22
C ALA A 208 -1.18 -1.51 13.46
N CYS A 209 -1.88 -2.00 12.45
CA CYS A 209 -2.74 -1.18 11.59
C CYS A 209 -4.23 -1.53 11.68
N VAL A 210 -4.57 -2.54 12.50
CA VAL A 210 -5.94 -2.89 12.91
C VAL A 210 -5.97 -3.07 14.43
N GLY A 211 -7.08 -2.71 15.10
CA GLY A 211 -7.28 -3.01 16.53
C GLY A 211 -6.52 -2.11 17.52
N GLY A 212 -6.16 -0.88 17.12
CA GLY A 212 -5.63 0.16 18.00
C GLY A 212 -6.62 1.30 18.22
N GLU A 213 -7.71 1.04 18.94
CA GLU A 213 -8.50 2.06 19.66
C GLU A 213 -8.52 1.72 21.16
#